data_AF-A0A849S331-F1
#
_entry.id   AF-A0A849S331-F1
#
_cell.length_a   1.000
_cell.length_b   1.000
_cell.length_c   1.000
_cell.angle_alpha   90.00
_cell.angle_beta   90.00
_cell.angle_gamma   90.00
#
_symmetry.space_group_name_H-M   'P 1'
#
loop_
_entity.id
_entity.type
_entity.pdbx_description
1 polymer ?
#
loop_
_entity_poly.entity_id
_entity_poly.type
_entity_poly.pdbx_seq_one_letter_code
_entity_poly.pdbx_strand_id
1 'polypeptide(L)'
;MKSPIQVIFFDAAETLFHINGSVEDIYLSHAVQHGFRQTSDSQTSIAQAFRRAFQDASPPVFAATDPVELKQCERLWWFDIVHNVFYRVGMFERFDEFFEQVFQVFEDPGSW
;
A
#
# COMPACT_ATOMS: atom_id res chain seq x y z
N MET A 1 -1.02 45.71 1.01
CA MET A 1 -0.79 44.79 2.14
C MET A 1 -0.38 43.44 1.56
N LYS A 2 0.79 42.90 1.89
CA LYS A 2 1.18 41.55 1.45
C LYS A 2 0.32 40.54 2.19
N SER A 3 -0.18 39.53 1.49
CA SER A 3 -0.85 38.40 2.14
C SER A 3 0.12 37.77 3.16
N PRO A 4 -0.31 37.50 4.41
CA PRO A 4 0.60 37.05 5.47
C PRO A 4 1.04 35.58 5.31
N ILE A 5 0.40 34.81 4.43
CA ILE A 5 0.73 33.40 4.19
C ILE A 5 1.51 33.28 2.88
N GLN A 6 2.67 32.64 2.95
CA GLN A 6 3.58 32.47 1.80
C GLN A 6 3.57 31.04 1.23
N VAL A 7 3.35 30.03 2.06
CA VAL A 7 3.26 28.62 1.64
C VAL A 7 2.38 27.84 2.60
N ILE A 8 1.65 26.84 2.08
CA ILE A 8 0.89 25.85 2.85
C ILE A 8 1.25 24.49 2.27
N PHE A 9 1.60 23.54 3.14
CA PHE A 9 1.80 22.14 2.77
C PHE A 9 0.54 21.35 3.17
N PHE A 10 0.13 20.44 2.31
CA PHE A 10 -0.96 19.51 2.57
C PHE A 10 -0.39 18.11 2.63
N ASP A 11 -0.89 17.30 3.57
CA ASP A 11 -0.81 15.86 3.43
C ASP A 11 -1.71 15.42 2.26
N ALA A 12 -1.40 14.27 1.67
CA ALA A 12 -2.09 13.78 0.49
C ALA A 12 -3.27 12.87 0.87
N ALA A 13 -2.97 11.73 1.51
CA ALA A 13 -3.97 10.75 1.90
C ALA A 13 -4.91 11.32 2.98
N GLU A 14 -6.21 11.04 2.86
CA GLU A 14 -7.27 11.51 3.78
C GLU A 14 -7.41 13.04 3.91
N THR A 15 -6.68 13.80 3.08
CA THR A 15 -6.76 15.27 3.01
C THR A 15 -7.10 15.73 1.59
N LEU A 16 -6.34 15.28 0.60
CA LEU A 16 -6.51 15.62 -0.82
C LEU A 16 -7.24 14.53 -1.60
N PHE A 17 -6.99 13.26 -1.29
CA PHE A 17 -7.65 12.10 -1.91
C PHE A 17 -7.79 10.93 -0.92
N HIS A 18 -8.68 10.00 -1.25
CA HIS A 18 -8.99 8.81 -0.46
C HIS A 18 -9.04 7.60 -1.37
N ILE A 19 -8.79 6.40 -0.86
CA ILE A 19 -8.86 5.19 -1.69
C ILE A 19 -10.31 4.98 -2.15
N ASN A 20 -10.51 4.71 -3.44
CA ASN A 20 -11.80 4.31 -3.98
C ASN A 20 -12.09 2.86 -3.57
N GLY A 21 -12.79 2.68 -2.44
CA GLY A 21 -13.02 1.39 -1.79
C GLY A 21 -12.20 1.28 -0.50
N SER A 22 -11.53 0.15 -0.30
CA SER A 22 -10.65 -0.06 0.86
C SER A 22 -9.42 -0.88 0.47
N VAL A 23 -8.34 -0.77 1.25
CA VAL A 23 -7.11 -1.55 1.04
C VAL A 23 -7.41 -3.04 1.12
N GLU A 24 -8.19 -3.47 2.12
CA GLU A 24 -8.53 -4.86 2.32
C GLU A 24 -9.39 -5.46 1.20
N ASP A 25 -10.28 -4.66 0.58
CA ASP A 25 -11.08 -5.12 -0.56
C ASP A 25 -10.22 -5.33 -1.80
N ILE A 26 -9.35 -4.36 -2.10
CA ILE A 26 -8.41 -4.46 -3.22
C ILE A 26 -7.49 -5.67 -2.99
N TYR A 27 -6.89 -5.77 -1.81
CA TYR A 27 -5.97 -6.87 -1.49
C TYR A 27 -6.67 -8.23 -1.57
N LEU A 28 -7.85 -8.38 -0.97
CA LEU A 28 -8.55 -9.66 -0.96
C LEU A 28 -8.99 -10.08 -2.37
N SER A 29 -9.55 -9.15 -3.14
CA SER A 29 -10.06 -9.46 -4.49
C SER A 29 -8.96 -9.95 -5.42
N HIS A 30 -7.76 -9.36 -5.34
CA HIS A 30 -6.60 -9.81 -6.10
C HIS A 30 -5.95 -11.06 -5.50
N ALA A 31 -5.78 -11.14 -4.17
CA ALA A 31 -5.13 -12.28 -3.54
C ALA A 31 -5.86 -13.61 -3.84
N VAL A 32 -7.19 -13.61 -3.87
CA VAL A 32 -8.00 -14.80 -4.21
C VAL A 32 -7.71 -15.29 -5.64
N GLN A 33 -7.52 -14.38 -6.60
CA GLN A 33 -7.16 -14.72 -7.99
C GLN A 33 -5.77 -15.38 -8.09
N HIS A 34 -4.93 -15.14 -7.09
CA HIS A 34 -3.57 -15.69 -6.97
C HIS A 34 -3.46 -16.86 -6.00
N GLY A 35 -4.58 -17.39 -5.51
CA GLY A 35 -4.61 -18.63 -4.71
C GLY A 35 -4.68 -18.41 -3.19
N PHE A 36 -4.93 -17.19 -2.72
CA PHE A 36 -5.27 -16.97 -1.32
C PHE A 36 -6.62 -17.62 -0.97
N ARG A 37 -6.66 -18.37 0.12
CA ARG A 37 -7.89 -19.03 0.59
C ARG A 37 -8.73 -18.07 1.42
N GLN A 38 -9.76 -17.50 0.80
CA GLN A 38 -10.70 -16.61 1.48
C GLN A 38 -11.48 -17.32 2.60
N THR A 39 -11.63 -16.60 3.70
CA THR A 39 -12.44 -16.92 4.88
C THR A 39 -13.39 -15.76 5.18
N SER A 40 -14.36 -15.98 6.09
CA SER A 40 -15.28 -14.91 6.53
C SER A 40 -14.56 -13.71 7.13
N ASP A 41 -13.41 -13.93 7.76
CA ASP A 41 -12.70 -12.91 8.53
C ASP A 41 -11.54 -12.29 7.73
N SER A 42 -11.40 -12.63 6.44
CA SER A 42 -10.26 -12.22 5.61
C SER A 42 -10.16 -10.70 5.47
N GLN A 43 -11.26 -10.00 5.19
CA GLN A 43 -11.25 -8.53 5.07
C GLN A 43 -10.76 -7.88 6.37
N THR A 44 -11.36 -8.25 7.51
CA THR A 44 -10.98 -7.71 8.82
C THR A 44 -9.53 -8.04 9.18
N SER A 45 -9.08 -9.26 8.87
CA SER A 45 -7.70 -9.70 9.14
C SER A 45 -6.68 -8.93 8.31
N ILE A 46 -6.96 -8.71 7.02
CA ILE A 46 -6.12 -7.91 6.12
C ILE A 46 -6.07 -6.46 6.59
N ALA A 47 -7.20 -5.85 6.91
CA ALA A 47 -7.26 -4.46 7.37
C ALA A 47 -6.45 -4.24 8.66
N GLN A 48 -6.55 -5.17 9.61
CA GLN A 48 -5.78 -5.13 10.86
C GLN A 48 -4.28 -5.37 10.63
N ALA A 49 -3.94 -6.35 9.79
CA ALA A 49 -2.56 -6.66 9.46
C ALA A 49 -1.89 -5.53 8.68
N PHE A 50 -2.59 -4.86 7.77
CA PHE A 50 -2.11 -3.67 7.05
C PHE A 50 -1.83 -2.53 8.00
N ARG A 51 -2.80 -2.15 8.86
CA ARG A 51 -2.60 -1.09 9.86
C ARG A 51 -1.37 -1.35 10.72
N ARG A 52 -1.18 -2.60 11.16
CA ARG A 52 -0.02 -2.98 11.95
C ARG A 52 1.29 -2.93 11.14
N ALA A 53 1.32 -3.53 9.96
CA ALA A 53 2.51 -3.54 9.10
C ALA A 53 2.96 -2.12 8.72
N PHE A 54 2.00 -1.23 8.44
CA PHE A 54 2.26 0.16 8.11
C PHE A 54 2.77 0.96 9.32
N GLN A 55 2.21 0.73 10.52
CA GLN A 55 2.69 1.36 11.75
C GLN A 55 4.09 0.87 12.17
N ASP A 56 4.39 -0.41 11.95
CA ASP A 56 5.68 -1.02 12.30
C ASP A 56 6.78 -0.70 11.27
N ALA A 57 6.41 -0.24 10.06
CA ALA A 57 7.37 0.08 9.00
C ALA A 57 8.19 1.33 9.34
N SER A 58 9.49 1.27 9.07
CA SER A 58 10.32 2.48 9.11
C SER A 58 9.83 3.48 8.05
N PRO A 59 9.87 4.80 8.30
CA PRO A 59 9.48 5.79 7.31
C PRO A 59 10.23 5.58 5.97
N PRO A 60 9.58 5.80 4.81
CA PRO A 60 10.17 5.59 3.48
C PRO A 60 11.15 6.72 3.13
N VAL A 61 12.24 6.83 3.90
CA VAL A 61 13.30 7.82 3.71
C VAL A 61 14.52 7.10 3.15
N PHE A 62 14.87 7.44 1.91
CA PHE A 62 15.94 6.79 1.17
C PHE A 62 17.09 7.74 0.90
N ALA A 63 18.31 7.22 0.91
CA ALA A 63 19.51 7.99 0.55
C ALA A 63 19.70 8.10 -0.98
N ALA A 64 18.93 7.34 -1.77
CA ALA A 64 19.01 7.32 -3.22
C ALA A 64 18.64 8.70 -3.79
N THR A 65 19.53 9.26 -4.62
CA THR A 65 19.30 10.53 -5.31
C THR A 65 18.92 10.35 -6.77
N ASP A 66 19.22 9.18 -7.35
CA ASP A 66 18.76 8.84 -8.69
C ASP A 66 17.25 8.51 -8.68
N PRO A 67 16.44 9.11 -9.57
CA PRO A 67 15.00 8.87 -9.58
C PRO A 67 14.58 7.43 -9.88
N VAL A 68 15.36 6.67 -10.64
CA VAL A 68 15.05 5.26 -10.96
C VAL A 68 15.32 4.40 -9.73
N GLU A 69 16.47 4.61 -9.08
CA GLU A 69 16.80 3.93 -7.83
C GLU A 69 15.80 4.25 -6.72
N LEU A 70 15.37 5.52 -6.61
CA LEU A 70 14.39 5.95 -5.62
C LEU A 70 13.06 5.19 -5.77
N LYS A 71 12.53 5.09 -6.99
CA LYS A 71 11.30 4.33 -7.28
C LYS A 71 11.44 2.85 -6.93
N GLN A 72 12.62 2.28 -7.16
CA GLN A 72 12.89 0.89 -6.77
C GLN A 72 12.90 0.73 -5.24
N CYS A 73 13.51 1.67 -4.51
CA CYS A 73 13.47 1.67 -3.06
C CYS A 73 12.03 1.78 -2.51
N GLU A 74 11.22 2.69 -3.07
CA GLU A 74 9.80 2.84 -2.70
C GLU A 74 9.01 1.56 -2.97
N ARG A 75 9.23 0.93 -4.14
CA ARG A 75 8.58 -0.33 -4.49
C ARG A 75 8.95 -1.46 -3.52
N LEU A 76 10.23 -1.60 -3.17
CA LEU A 76 10.69 -2.62 -2.21
C LEU A 76 10.13 -2.36 -0.81
N TRP A 77 10.06 -1.11 -0.39
CA TRP A 77 9.45 -0.73 0.88
C TRP A 77 7.97 -1.15 0.94
N TRP A 78 7.22 -0.92 -0.14
CA TRP A 78 5.85 -1.42 -0.25
C TRP A 78 5.78 -2.94 -0.30
N PHE A 79 6.70 -3.61 -1.00
CA PHE A 79 6.78 -5.08 -1.03
C PHE A 79 6.85 -5.64 0.38
N ASP A 80 7.77 -5.12 1.21
CA ASP A 80 7.96 -5.57 2.58
C ASP A 80 6.70 -5.39 3.44
N ILE A 81 5.99 -4.27 3.28
CA ILE A 81 4.73 -4.04 4.01
C ILE A 81 3.67 -5.06 3.60
N VAL A 82 3.41 -5.19 2.30
CA VAL A 82 2.37 -6.11 1.79
C VAL A 82 2.71 -7.55 2.12
N HIS A 83 3.99 -7.92 2.02
CA HIS A 83 4.46 -9.24 2.41
C HIS A 83 4.22 -9.49 3.91
N ASN A 84 4.50 -8.52 4.77
CA ASN A 84 4.20 -8.62 6.21
C ASN A 84 2.70 -8.76 6.52
N VAL A 85 1.82 -8.16 5.70
CA VAL A 85 0.37 -8.38 5.81
C VAL A 85 0.03 -9.84 5.57
N PHE A 86 0.41 -10.39 4.42
CA PHE A 86 0.05 -11.76 4.05
C PHE A 86 0.83 -12.82 4.82
N TYR A 87 2.01 -12.50 5.35
CA TYR A 87 2.71 -13.36 6.32
C TYR A 87 1.87 -13.59 7.59
N ARG A 88 1.10 -12.59 8.03
CA ARG A 88 0.23 -12.68 9.22
C ARG A 88 -1.13 -13.30 8.91
N VAL A 89 -1.69 -12.99 7.74
CA VAL A 89 -3.06 -13.39 7.36
C VAL A 89 -3.09 -14.80 6.74
N GLY A 90 -1.99 -15.22 6.12
CA GLY A 90 -1.87 -16.51 5.45
C GLY A 90 -1.22 -16.33 4.09
N MET A 91 0.04 -16.76 3.98
CA MET A 91 0.81 -16.66 2.74
C MET A 91 0.30 -17.66 1.69
N PHE A 92 0.53 -17.35 0.41
CA PHE A 92 0.12 -18.16 -0.73
C PHE A 92 1.20 -18.16 -1.82
N GLU A 93 1.17 -19.17 -2.70
CA GLU A 93 2.30 -19.47 -3.61
C GLU A 93 2.59 -18.36 -4.62
N ARG A 94 1.57 -17.68 -5.15
CA ARG A 94 1.72 -16.65 -6.19
C ARG A 94 1.71 -15.22 -5.60
N PHE A 95 2.32 -15.05 -4.43
CA PHE A 95 2.38 -13.75 -3.75
C PHE A 95 3.07 -12.67 -4.59
N ASP A 96 4.19 -12.99 -5.23
CA ASP A 96 4.94 -11.99 -6.02
C ASP A 96 4.14 -11.48 -7.23
N GLU A 97 3.41 -12.37 -7.91
CA GLU A 97 2.49 -12.01 -9.00
C GLU A 97 1.33 -11.15 -8.51
N PHE A 98 0.79 -11.49 -7.33
CA PHE A 98 -0.22 -10.66 -6.66
C PHE A 98 0.30 -9.26 -6.34
N PHE A 99 1.51 -9.15 -5.80
CA PHE A 99 2.07 -7.86 -5.41
C PHE A 99 2.35 -7.00 -6.64
N GLU A 100 2.87 -7.57 -7.73
CA GLU A 100 3.04 -6.84 -8.99
C GLU A 100 1.72 -6.25 -9.48
N GLN A 101 0.64 -7.05 -9.47
CA GLN A 101 -0.67 -6.57 -9.91
C GLN A 101 -1.24 -5.49 -8.98
N VAL A 102 -1.19 -5.69 -7.65
CA VAL A 102 -1.74 -4.72 -6.71
C VAL A 102 -0.95 -3.42 -6.73
N PHE A 103 0.37 -3.47 -6.88
CA PHE A 103 1.18 -2.26 -7.02
C PHE A 103 0.74 -1.43 -8.22
N GLN A 104 0.50 -2.07 -9.37
CA GLN A 104 -0.04 -1.42 -10.57
C GLN A 104 -1.45 -0.85 -10.37
N VAL A 105 -2.31 -1.52 -9.60
CA VAL A 105 -3.66 -1.02 -9.28
C VAL A 105 -3.59 0.33 -8.55
N PHE A 106 -2.65 0.50 -7.62
CA PHE A 106 -2.48 1.78 -6.91
C PHE A 106 -1.77 2.87 -7.73
N GLU A 107 -1.18 2.54 -8.88
CA GLU A 107 -0.70 3.53 -9.85
C GLU A 107 -1.84 4.14 -10.68
N ASP A 108 -2.98 3.46 -10.81
CA ASP A 108 -4.15 3.95 -11.54
C ASP A 108 -4.87 5.06 -10.74
N PRO A 109 -5.06 6.27 -11.31
CA PRO A 109 -5.85 7.32 -10.68
C PRO A 109 -7.29 6.91 -10.31
N GLY A 110 -7.88 5.91 -10.99
CA GLY A 110 -9.21 5.39 -10.66
C GLY A 110 -9.32 4.68 -9.31
N SER A 111 -8.18 4.36 -8.69
CA SER A 111 -8.09 3.75 -7.35
C SER A 111 -8.15 4.77 -6.20
N TRP A 112 -8.20 6.07 -6.51
CA TRP A 112 -8.12 7.20 -5.56
C TRP A 112 -9.24 8.24 -5.76
#